data_AF-A0A803VLW2-F1
#
_entry.id   AF-A0A803VLW2-F1
#
_cell.length_a   1.000
_cell.length_b   1.000
_cell.length_c   1.000
_cell.angle_alpha   90.00
_cell.angle_beta   90.00
_cell.angle_gamma   90.00
#
_symmetry.space_group_name_H-M   'P 1'
#
loop_
_entity.id
_entity.type
_entity.pdbx_description
1 polymer ?
#
loop_
_entity_poly.entity_id
_entity_poly.type
_entity_poly.pdbx_seq_one_letter_code
_entity_poly.pdbx_strand_id
1 'polypeptide(L)'
;MSESRQTHVTLHDIDPQALEQLVQYAYTAEIVVGEGNVQTLLPAASLLQLNGVRDACCKFLLSQLDPSNCLGIRGFADTHSCSDLLKSAHKYVLQLNPMGNGGRRVGQG
;
A
#
# COMPACT_ATOMS: atom_id res chain seq x y z
N MET A 1 -2.71 1.19 30.60
CA MET A 1 -3.67 1.37 29.50
C MET A 1 -4.26 2.76 29.60
N SER A 2 -3.79 3.70 28.77
CA SER A 2 -4.33 5.07 28.73
C SER A 2 -4.34 5.60 27.30
N GLU A 3 -5.20 5.02 26.46
CA GLU A 3 -5.59 5.56 25.15
C GLU A 3 -7.10 5.78 25.20
N SER A 4 -7.55 6.89 25.80
CA SER A 4 -9.00 7.17 25.87
C SER A 4 -9.36 8.65 25.77
N ARG A 5 -8.41 9.54 25.40
CA ARG A 5 -8.67 11.00 25.27
C ARG A 5 -7.79 11.69 24.22
N GLN A 6 -7.65 11.12 23.03
CA GLN A 6 -7.08 11.88 21.91
C GLN A 6 -8.22 12.31 20.98
N THR A 7 -8.70 13.55 21.17
CA THR A 7 -9.63 14.25 20.27
C THR A 7 -8.94 14.74 18.98
N HIS A 8 -7.63 14.54 18.87
CA HIS A 8 -6.80 14.95 17.76
C HIS A 8 -5.78 13.85 17.46
N VAL A 9 -5.84 13.28 16.26
CA VAL A 9 -4.86 12.33 15.74
C VAL A 9 -3.92 13.12 14.82
N THR A 10 -2.69 13.33 15.26
CA THR A 10 -1.67 14.05 14.48
C THR A 10 -1.03 13.07 13.50
N LEU A 11 -1.51 13.09 12.26
CA LEU A 11 -1.02 12.21 11.19
C LEU A 11 0.15 12.90 10.50
N HIS A 12 1.36 12.75 11.04
CA HIS A 12 2.56 13.43 10.51
C HIS A 12 3.03 12.93 9.13
N ASP A 13 2.51 11.80 8.66
CA ASP A 13 2.95 11.15 7.42
C ASP A 13 1.88 11.20 6.30
N ILE A 14 0.79 11.94 6.50
CA ILE A 14 -0.32 12.00 5.54
C ILE A 14 -0.43 13.38 4.94
N ASP A 15 -0.45 13.40 3.61
CA ASP A 15 -0.72 14.60 2.84
C ASP A 15 -2.17 15.07 3.09
N PRO A 16 -2.41 16.36 3.43
CA PRO A 16 -3.75 16.85 3.75
C PRO A 16 -4.75 16.60 2.62
N GLN A 17 -4.28 16.63 1.37
CA GLN A 17 -5.12 16.34 0.20
C GLN A 17 -5.55 14.87 0.15
N ALA A 18 -4.68 13.93 0.56
CA ALA A 18 -5.02 12.51 0.64
C ALA A 18 -6.04 12.22 1.75
N LEU A 19 -5.90 12.91 2.90
CA LEU A 19 -6.86 12.79 3.99
C LEU A 19 -8.25 13.28 3.58
N GLU A 20 -8.33 14.42 2.89
CA GLU A 20 -9.60 14.95 2.38
C GLU A 20 -10.29 13.95 1.44
N GLN A 21 -9.53 13.34 0.52
CA GLN A 21 -10.08 12.30 -0.37
C GLN A 21 -10.58 11.07 0.37
N LEU A 22 -9.91 10.64 1.44
CA LEU A 22 -10.34 9.51 2.25
C LEU A 22 -11.61 9.82 3.05
N VAL A 23 -11.73 11.05 3.58
CA VAL A 23 -12.96 11.49 4.23
C VAL A 23 -14.08 11.56 3.20
N GLN A 24 -13.83 12.14 2.02
CA GLN A 24 -14.82 12.20 0.95
C GLN A 24 -15.25 10.80 0.52
N TYR A 25 -14.33 9.84 0.42
CA TYR A 25 -14.66 8.43 0.20
C TYR A 25 -15.51 7.83 1.31
N ALA A 26 -15.23 8.13 2.58
CA ALA A 26 -16.05 7.62 3.68
C ALA A 26 -17.52 8.08 3.58
N TYR A 27 -17.77 9.24 2.96
CA TYR A 27 -19.12 9.77 2.73
C TYR A 27 -19.73 9.40 1.38
N THR A 28 -18.94 9.27 0.32
CA THR A 28 -19.40 9.07 -1.07
C THR A 28 -19.18 7.65 -1.60
N ALA A 29 -18.32 6.87 -0.94
CA ALA A 29 -17.76 5.59 -1.41
C ALA A 29 -16.99 5.67 -2.74
N GLU A 30 -16.58 6.87 -3.17
CA GLU A 30 -15.84 7.09 -4.41
C GLU A 30 -14.46 7.70 -4.12
N ILE A 31 -13.40 7.12 -4.69
CA ILE A 31 -12.02 7.60 -4.54
C ILE A 31 -11.22 7.35 -5.82
N VAL A 32 -10.40 8.33 -6.20
CA VAL A 32 -9.50 8.23 -7.35
C VAL A 32 -8.11 7.90 -6.86
N VAL A 33 -7.69 6.65 -7.08
CA VAL A 33 -6.34 6.19 -6.77
C VAL A 33 -5.46 6.34 -8.02
N GLY A 34 -4.27 6.93 -7.83
CA GLY A 34 -3.26 7.16 -8.86
C GLY A 34 -1.85 6.94 -8.32
N GLU A 35 -0.86 6.84 -9.20
CA GLU A 35 0.51 6.47 -8.83
C GLU A 35 1.19 7.49 -7.89
N GLY A 36 0.87 8.78 -8.07
CA GLY A 36 1.40 9.85 -7.23
C GLY A 36 0.70 10.01 -5.88
N ASN A 37 -0.55 9.55 -5.75
CA ASN A 37 -1.32 9.68 -4.51
C ASN A 37 -1.39 8.37 -3.71
N VAL A 38 -1.26 7.20 -4.35
CA VAL A 38 -1.38 5.89 -3.69
C VAL A 38 -0.35 5.74 -2.56
N GLN A 39 0.79 6.41 -2.71
CA GLN A 39 1.89 6.40 -1.75
C GLN A 39 1.52 7.09 -0.42
N THR A 40 0.65 8.10 -0.46
CA THR A 40 0.15 8.81 0.73
C THR A 40 -1.24 8.33 1.15
N LEU A 41 -2.01 7.81 0.22
CA LEU A 41 -3.40 7.39 0.40
C LEU A 41 -3.50 6.01 1.05
N LEU A 42 -2.57 5.10 0.76
CA LEU A 42 -2.54 3.76 1.35
C LEU A 42 -2.17 3.76 2.86
N PRO A 43 -1.12 4.46 3.35
CA PRO A 43 -0.88 4.61 4.79
C PRO A 43 -2.08 5.24 5.50
N ALA A 44 -2.66 6.27 4.89
CA ALA A 44 -3.81 6.95 5.42
C ALA A 44 -5.06 6.06 5.51
N ALA A 45 -5.35 5.26 4.47
CA ALA A 45 -6.40 4.24 4.49
C ALA A 45 -6.11 3.15 5.53
N SER A 46 -4.85 2.77 5.71
CA SER A 46 -4.44 1.79 6.73
C SER A 46 -4.66 2.32 8.15
N LEU A 47 -4.34 3.59 8.39
CA LEU A 47 -4.53 4.27 9.67
C LEU A 47 -6.02 4.45 10.02
N LEU A 48 -6.85 4.78 9.03
CA LEU A 48 -8.30 4.86 9.16
C LEU A 48 -9.00 3.49 9.05
N GLN A 49 -8.23 2.42 8.84
CA GLN A 49 -8.72 1.04 8.70
C GLN A 49 -9.79 0.86 7.60
N LEU A 50 -9.72 1.68 6.55
CA LEU A 50 -10.60 1.66 5.38
C LEU A 50 -10.17 0.55 4.41
N ASN A 51 -10.58 -0.68 4.72
CA ASN A 51 -10.23 -1.88 3.94
C ASN A 51 -10.62 -1.78 2.46
N GLY A 52 -11.73 -1.11 2.12
CA GLY A 52 -12.15 -0.93 0.72
C GLY A 52 -11.16 -0.12 -0.10
N VAL A 53 -10.63 0.96 0.48
CA VAL A 53 -9.59 1.78 -0.17
C VAL A 53 -8.28 1.00 -0.24
N ARG A 54 -7.91 0.27 0.81
CA ARG A 54 -6.70 -0.57 0.81
C ARG A 54 -6.73 -1.61 -0.32
N ASP A 55 -7.87 -2.27 -0.53
CA ASP A 55 -8.05 -3.24 -1.63
C ASP A 55 -7.97 -2.57 -3.01
N ALA A 56 -8.62 -1.42 -3.17
CA ALA A 56 -8.58 -0.64 -4.40
C ALA A 56 -7.15 -0.20 -4.74
N CYS A 57 -6.39 0.31 -3.75
CA CYS A 57 -4.99 0.67 -3.93
C CYS A 57 -4.14 -0.54 -4.32
N CYS A 58 -4.32 -1.67 -3.64
CA CYS A 58 -3.63 -2.92 -3.97
C CYS A 58 -3.89 -3.35 -5.42
N LYS A 59 -5.15 -3.36 -5.86
CA LYS A 59 -5.52 -3.68 -7.25
C LYS A 59 -4.96 -2.70 -8.27
N PHE A 60 -4.94 -1.42 -7.94
CA PHE A 60 -4.38 -0.38 -8.81
C PHE A 60 -2.87 -0.59 -8.98
N LEU A 61 -2.14 -0.79 -7.87
CA LEU A 61 -0.71 -1.08 -7.86
C LEU A 61 -0.37 -2.40 -8.60
N LEU A 62 -1.24 -3.41 -8.54
CA LEU A 62 -1.11 -4.63 -9.33
C LEU A 62 -1.27 -4.39 -10.83
N SER A 63 -2.20 -3.51 -11.25
CA SER A 63 -2.42 -3.21 -12.67
C SER A 63 -1.33 -2.32 -13.26
N GLN A 64 -0.74 -1.44 -12.44
CA GLN A 64 0.38 -0.56 -12.83
C GLN A 64 1.76 -1.20 -12.60
N LEU A 65 1.80 -2.52 -12.38
CA LEU A 65 3.03 -3.20 -12.02
C LEU A 65 3.94 -3.36 -13.24
N ASP A 66 4.91 -2.46 -13.33
CA ASP A 66 5.85 -2.37 -14.45
C ASP A 66 7.28 -2.76 -14.03
N PRO A 67 8.11 -3.35 -14.91
CA PRO A 67 9.53 -3.57 -14.66
C PRO A 67 10.30 -2.41 -14.04
N SER A 68 10.02 -1.17 -14.45
CA SER A 68 10.72 -0.01 -13.93
C SER A 68 10.28 0.38 -12.52
N ASN A 69 9.04 0.02 -12.12
CA ASN A 69 8.44 0.43 -10.84
C ASN A 69 8.27 -0.72 -9.82
N CYS A 70 8.56 -1.97 -10.22
CA CYS A 70 8.32 -3.17 -9.42
C CYS A 70 9.08 -3.20 -8.08
N LEU A 71 10.28 -2.62 -8.02
CA LEU A 71 11.08 -2.53 -6.78
C LEU A 71 10.45 -1.61 -5.74
N GLY A 72 9.96 -0.44 -6.19
CA GLY A 72 9.25 0.51 -5.32
C GLY A 72 7.95 -0.09 -4.80
N ILE A 73 7.14 -0.68 -5.69
CA ILE A 73 5.88 -1.33 -5.33
C ILE A 73 6.12 -2.49 -4.34
N ARG A 74 7.19 -3.27 -4.51
CA ARG A 74 7.53 -4.36 -3.58
C ARG A 74 7.86 -3.84 -2.18
N GLY A 75 8.70 -2.81 -2.06
CA GLY A 75 9.03 -2.21 -0.76
C GLY A 75 7.80 -1.58 -0.08
N PHE A 76 6.93 -0.99 -0.89
CA PHE A 76 5.67 -0.43 -0.44
C PHE A 76 4.69 -1.52 0.05
N ALA A 77 4.58 -2.63 -0.69
CA ALA A 77 3.77 -3.78 -0.33
C ALA A 77 4.22 -4.43 0.99
N ASP A 78 5.54 -4.51 1.20
CA ASP A 78 6.17 -5.03 2.41
C ASP A 78 5.80 -4.19 3.64
N THR A 79 5.94 -2.86 3.51
CA THR A 79 5.61 -1.90 4.58
C THR A 79 4.13 -1.97 4.99
N HIS A 80 3.23 -2.21 4.03
CA HIS A 80 1.79 -2.22 4.26
C HIS A 80 1.19 -3.63 4.42
N SER A 81 2.02 -4.67 4.52
CA SER A 81 1.59 -6.06 4.72
C SER A 81 0.52 -6.55 3.72
N CYS A 82 0.53 -6.01 2.50
CA CYS A 82 -0.38 -6.43 1.44
C CYS A 82 0.16 -7.69 0.78
N SER A 83 -0.20 -8.85 1.34
CA SER A 83 0.31 -10.16 0.95
C SER A 83 0.16 -10.47 -0.54
N ASP A 84 -0.98 -10.12 -1.15
CA ASP A 84 -1.29 -10.38 -2.56
C ASP A 84 -0.49 -9.49 -3.51
N LEU A 85 -0.33 -8.21 -3.14
CA LEU A 85 0.52 -7.25 -3.84
C LEU A 85 1.98 -7.71 -3.81
N LEU A 86 2.47 -8.08 -2.62
CA LEU A 86 3.83 -8.52 -2.39
C LEU A 86 4.17 -9.78 -3.21
N LYS A 87 3.28 -10.78 -3.19
CA LYS A 87 3.45 -12.02 -3.98
C LYS A 87 3.56 -11.74 -5.47
N SER A 88 2.69 -10.88 -5.99
CA SER A 88 2.65 -10.53 -7.42
C SER A 88 3.89 -9.72 -7.81
N ALA A 89 4.23 -8.69 -7.04
CA ALA A 89 5.43 -7.88 -7.25
C ALA A 89 6.70 -8.72 -7.18
N HIS A 90 6.80 -9.63 -6.20
CA HIS A 90 7.93 -10.52 -6.06
C HIS A 90 8.06 -11.49 -7.25
N LYS A 91 6.95 -12.07 -7.70
CA LYS A 91 6.93 -12.92 -8.90
C LYS A 91 7.38 -12.15 -10.15
N TYR A 92 6.94 -10.90 -10.29
CA TYR A 92 7.30 -10.04 -11.42
C TYR A 92 8.79 -9.70 -11.42
N VAL A 93 9.35 -9.30 -10.27
CA VAL A 93 10.80 -9.04 -10.10
C VAL A 93 11.62 -10.30 -10.43
N LEU A 94 11.18 -11.48 -10.00
CA LEU A 94 11.84 -12.75 -10.33
C LEU A 94 11.80 -13.07 -11.83
N GLN A 95 10.70 -12.75 -12.52
CA GLN A 95 10.59 -12.93 -13.96
C GLN A 95 11.49 -11.97 -14.73
N LEU A 96 11.62 -10.73 -14.25
CA LEU A 96 12.43 -9.68 -14.85
C LEU A 96 13.93 -9.87 -14.69
N ASN A 97 14.36 -10.46 -13.58
CA ASN A 97 15.76 -10.81 -13.37
C ASN A 97 15.92 -12.34 -13.27
N PRO A 98 15.81 -13.07 -14.40
CA PRO A 98 15.85 -14.53 -14.41
C PRO A 98 17.21 -15.12 -14.01
N MET A 99 18.23 -14.29 -13.73
CA MET A 99 19.58 -14.74 -13.34
C MET A 99 20.02 -14.28 -11.94
N GLY A 100 19.12 -13.68 -11.12
CA GLY A 100 19.52 -12.94 -9.92
C GLY A 100 19.15 -13.50 -8.54
N ASN A 101 18.71 -14.75 -8.37
CA ASN A 101 18.44 -15.27 -7.02
C ASN A 101 18.87 -16.73 -6.82
N GLY A 102 20.16 -16.90 -6.50
CA GLY A 102 20.58 -17.92 -5.54
C GLY A 102 20.44 -17.37 -4.12
N GLY A 103 19.61 -18.02 -3.29
CA GLY A 103 19.46 -17.76 -1.85
C GLY A 103 18.29 -16.82 -1.53
N ARG A 104 17.35 -17.12 -0.64
CA ARG A 104 17.39 -18.00 0.52
C ARG A 104 16.00 -18.61 0.74
N ARG A 105 15.99 -19.92 0.98
CA ARG A 105 14.93 -20.56 1.77
C ARG A 105 15.00 -19.90 3.17
N VAL A 106 13.96 -19.21 3.58
CA VAL A 106 13.71 -18.99 5.01
C VAL A 106 12.48 -19.83 5.35
N GLY A 107 12.69 -20.76 6.26
CA GLY A 107 11.84 -21.90 6.53
C GLY A 107 10.49 -21.53 7.13
N GLN A 108 9.46 -22.28 6.73
CA GLN A 108 8.39 -22.65 7.64
C GLN A 108 8.88 -23.89 8.39
N GLY A 109 9.07 -23.72 9.70
CA GLY A 109 9.33 -24.75 10.69
C GLY A 109 8.75 -24.28 12.00
#